data_AF-A0A6P0I5C5-F1
#
_entry.id   AF-A0A6P0I5C5-F1
#
_cell.length_a   1.000
_cell.length_b   1.000
_cell.length_c   1.000
_cell.angle_alpha   90.00
_cell.angle_beta   90.00
_cell.angle_gamma   90.00
#
_symmetry.space_group_name_H-M   'P 1'
#
loop_
_entity.id
_entity.type
_entity.pdbx_description
1 polymer ?
#
loop_
_entity_poly.entity_id
_entity_poly.type
_entity_poly.pdbx_seq_one_letter_code
_entity_poly.pdbx_strand_id
1 'polypeptide(L)'
;MPQITQYLTKSDKSKQFQKLINEGLYIISKFGVPLEGMTQRRLERIAMAFLAVANVKKTNEWGKIDNSHTLITREIIRYSDIHFCTFIYR
;
A
#
# COMPACT_ATOMS: atom_id res chain seq x y z
N MET A 1 4.99 -13.17 13.98
CA MET A 1 5.26 -11.84 13.39
C MET A 1 4.78 -10.79 14.37
N PRO A 2 5.51 -9.68 14.59
CA PRO A 2 5.11 -8.67 15.57
C PRO A 2 3.71 -8.14 15.25
N GLN A 3 2.95 -7.75 16.27
CA GLN A 3 1.62 -7.16 16.07
C GLN A 3 1.78 -5.83 15.32
N ILE A 4 1.36 -5.79 14.07
CA ILE A 4 1.46 -4.60 13.21
C ILE A 4 0.33 -3.65 13.59
N THR A 5 0.65 -2.36 13.75
CA THR A 5 -0.35 -1.31 13.97
C THR A 5 -1.41 -1.36 12.87
N GLN A 6 -2.68 -1.44 13.27
CA GLN A 6 -3.78 -1.47 12.32
C GLN A 6 -4.17 -0.04 11.93
N TYR A 7 -3.71 0.41 10.76
CA TYR A 7 -3.99 1.75 10.24
C TYR A 7 -5.37 1.83 9.58
N LEU A 8 -5.84 0.74 8.96
CA LEU A 8 -7.18 0.64 8.40
C LEU A 8 -8.15 -0.05 9.36
N THR A 9 -9.13 0.70 9.85
CA THR A 9 -10.13 0.23 10.83
C THR A 9 -11.48 -0.14 10.21
N LYS A 10 -11.80 0.34 9.00
CA LYS A 10 -13.02 0.01 8.25
C LYS A 10 -12.69 -0.03 6.76
N SER A 11 -12.76 -1.19 6.14
CA SER A 11 -12.54 -1.35 4.70
C SER A 11 -13.34 -2.55 4.21
N ASP A 12 -14.01 -2.40 3.07
CA ASP A 12 -14.78 -3.48 2.42
C ASP A 12 -13.88 -4.45 1.65
N LYS A 13 -12.56 -4.18 1.63
CA LYS A 13 -11.58 -4.98 0.90
C LYS A 13 -11.25 -6.28 1.62
N SER A 14 -10.70 -7.24 0.89
CA SER A 14 -10.31 -8.53 1.46
C SER A 14 -9.32 -8.37 2.63
N LYS A 15 -9.43 -9.23 3.65
CA LYS A 15 -8.54 -9.21 4.83
C LYS A 15 -7.05 -9.31 4.46
N GLN A 16 -6.75 -10.07 3.40
CA GLN A 16 -5.38 -10.20 2.88
C GLN A 16 -4.85 -8.88 2.32
N PHE A 17 -5.69 -8.14 1.58
CA PHE A 17 -5.30 -6.86 1.01
C PHE A 17 -5.19 -5.77 2.08
N GLN A 18 -6.10 -5.74 3.07
CA GLN A 18 -5.97 -4.85 4.22
C GLN A 18 -4.66 -5.10 4.99
N LYS A 19 -4.28 -6.36 5.16
CA LYS A 19 -3.01 -6.73 5.77
C LYS A 19 -1.81 -6.19 4.98
N LEU A 20 -1.83 -6.34 3.64
CA LEU A 20 -0.78 -5.82 2.78
C LEU A 20 -0.65 -4.29 2.86
N ILE A 21 -1.78 -3.58 2.87
CA ILE A 21 -1.79 -2.12 3.05
C ILE A 21 -1.22 -1.73 4.42
N ASN A 22 -1.63 -2.41 5.49
CA ASN A 22 -1.13 -2.13 6.83
C ASN A 22 0.39 -2.39 6.94
N GLU A 23 0.91 -3.42 6.27
CA GLU A 23 2.35 -3.68 6.18
C GLU A 23 3.08 -2.54 5.44
N GLY A 24 2.56 -2.08 4.30
CA GLY A 24 3.13 -0.95 3.58
C GLY A 24 3.14 0.34 4.40
N LEU A 25 2.03 0.66 5.07
CA LEU A 25 1.93 1.83 5.95
C LEU A 25 2.85 1.71 7.17
N TYR A 26 2.99 0.52 7.73
CA TYR A 26 3.91 0.27 8.81
C TYR A 26 5.35 0.59 8.40
N ILE A 27 5.78 0.10 7.24
CA ILE A 27 7.11 0.37 6.69
C ILE A 27 7.32 1.88 6.51
N ILE A 28 6.35 2.57 5.89
CA ILE A 28 6.37 4.02 5.68
C ILE A 28 6.48 4.79 7.01
N SER A 29 5.75 4.35 8.04
CA SER A 29 5.83 4.96 9.37
C SER A 29 7.21 4.77 10.02
N LYS A 30 7.87 3.64 9.77
CA LYS A 30 9.23 3.36 10.27
C LYS A 30 10.30 4.17 9.56
N PHE A 31 10.03 4.65 8.35
CA PHE A 31 10.86 5.66 7.68
C PHE A 31 10.63 7.09 8.20
N GLY A 32 9.75 7.29 9.18
CA GLY A 32 9.51 8.60 9.81
C GLY A 32 8.46 9.45 9.10
N VAL A 33 7.70 8.89 8.14
CA VAL A 33 6.59 9.60 7.52
C VAL A 33 5.41 9.63 8.49
N PRO A 34 4.89 10.82 8.86
CA PRO A 34 3.76 10.92 9.77
C PRO A 34 2.48 10.45 9.06
N LEU A 35 1.78 9.48 9.65
CA LEU A 35 0.52 8.93 9.14
C LEU A 35 -0.68 9.31 10.03
N GLU A 36 -0.44 9.95 11.16
CA GLU A 36 -1.46 10.35 12.13
C GLU A 36 -2.38 11.44 11.57
N GLY A 37 -3.66 11.41 11.96
CA GLY A 37 -4.67 12.37 11.52
C GLY A 37 -5.07 12.26 10.04
N MET A 38 -4.51 11.31 9.27
CA MET A 38 -4.90 11.10 7.88
C MET A 38 -6.21 10.31 7.76
N THR A 39 -7.00 10.64 6.74
CA THR A 39 -8.20 9.87 6.41
C THR A 39 -7.82 8.47 5.92
N GLN A 40 -8.68 7.47 6.17
CA GLN A 40 -8.46 6.10 5.67
C GLN A 40 -8.18 6.07 4.16
N ARG A 41 -8.94 6.85 3.39
CA ARG A 41 -8.74 6.99 1.95
C ARG A 41 -7.33 7.48 1.60
N ARG A 42 -6.78 8.46 2.33
CA ARG A 42 -5.44 8.98 2.08
C ARG A 42 -4.37 7.95 2.42
N LEU A 43 -4.55 7.22 3.53
CA LEU A 43 -3.66 6.12 3.93
C LEU A 43 -3.63 5.02 2.86
N GLU A 44 -4.79 4.59 2.36
CA GLU A 44 -4.85 3.58 1.29
C GLU A 44 -4.09 4.04 0.04
N ARG A 45 -4.24 5.32 -0.36
CA ARG A 45 -3.55 5.86 -1.54
C ARG A 45 -2.03 5.85 -1.38
N ILE A 46 -1.54 6.24 -0.21
CA ILE A 46 -0.10 6.23 0.11
C ILE A 46 0.44 4.80 0.05
N ALA A 47 -0.27 3.86 0.67
CA ALA A 47 0.11 2.45 0.67
C ALA A 47 0.13 1.87 -0.75
N MET A 48 -0.89 2.14 -1.56
CA MET A 48 -0.96 1.65 -2.94
C MET A 48 0.15 2.22 -3.83
N ALA A 49 0.46 3.51 -3.69
CA ALA A 49 1.57 4.12 -4.40
C ALA A 49 2.90 3.46 -4.02
N PHE A 50 3.12 3.21 -2.73
CA PHE A 50 4.30 2.52 -2.24
C PHE A 50 4.41 1.09 -2.76
N LEU A 51 3.32 0.31 -2.70
CA LEU A 51 3.27 -1.06 -3.23
C LEU A 51 3.53 -1.12 -4.74
N ALA A 52 3.01 -0.16 -5.50
CA ALA A 52 3.22 -0.08 -6.94
C ALA A 52 4.69 0.18 -7.29
N VAL A 53 5.33 1.13 -6.58
CA VAL A 53 6.75 1.43 -6.77
C VAL A 53 7.62 0.26 -6.34
N ALA A 54 7.33 -0.37 -5.20
CA ALA A 54 8.06 -1.54 -4.72
C ALA A 54 7.74 -2.84 -5.51
N ASN A 55 6.77 -2.80 -6.41
CA ASN A 55 6.21 -3.94 -7.14
C ASN A 55 5.81 -5.13 -6.24
N VAL A 56 5.21 -4.84 -5.08
CA VAL A 56 4.78 -5.85 -4.10
C VAL A 56 3.28 -6.09 -4.23
N LYS A 57 2.86 -7.34 -4.47
CA LYS A 57 1.46 -7.75 -4.63
C LYS A 57 0.97 -8.60 -3.47
N LYS A 58 1.89 -9.23 -2.73
CA LYS A 58 1.60 -10.13 -1.61
C LYS A 58 2.56 -9.92 -0.45
N THR A 59 2.10 -10.22 0.77
CA THR A 59 2.88 -10.11 2.01
C THR A 59 4.20 -10.90 2.00
N ASN A 60 4.33 -11.95 1.20
CA ASN A 60 5.56 -12.74 1.12
C ASN A 60 6.57 -12.23 0.06
N GLU A 61 6.28 -11.12 -0.61
CA GLU A 61 7.10 -10.57 -1.70
C GLU A 61 8.02 -9.43 -1.25
N TRP A 62 8.01 -9.04 0.04
CA TRP A 62 8.90 -8.00 0.56
C TRP A 62 10.40 -8.30 0.38
N GLY A 63 10.80 -9.56 0.20
CA GLY A 63 12.17 -9.94 -0.13
C GLY A 63 12.53 -9.89 -1.62
N LYS A 64 11.54 -9.63 -2.48
CA LYS A 64 11.67 -9.58 -3.96
C LYS A 64 11.47 -8.17 -4.51
N ILE A 65 11.63 -7.15 -3.68
CA ILE A 65 11.48 -5.75 -4.09
C ILE A 65 12.51 -5.49 -5.20
N ASP A 66 12.01 -4.97 -6.31
CA ASP A 66 12.82 -4.59 -7.45
C ASP A 66 12.77 -3.07 -7.60
N ASN A 67 13.93 -2.47 -7.84
CA ASN A 67 14.11 -1.03 -8.07
C ASN A 67 14.37 -0.74 -9.56
N SER A 68 14.18 -1.72 -10.45
CA SER A 68 14.48 -1.61 -11.88
C SER A 68 13.53 -0.70 -12.66
N HIS A 69 12.39 -0.31 -12.08
CA HIS A 69 11.36 0.46 -12.76
C HIS A 69 10.99 1.74 -12.00
N THR A 70 10.81 2.83 -12.75
CA THR A 70 10.27 4.09 -12.25
C THR A 70 8.89 4.27 -12.85
N LEU A 71 7.85 4.36 -12.02
CA LEU A 71 6.47 4.50 -12.49
C LEU A 71 6.04 5.96 -12.55
N ILE A 72 5.41 6.37 -13.65
CA ILE A 72 4.65 7.62 -13.68
C ILE A 72 3.29 7.45 -12.98
N THR A 73 2.66 8.54 -12.55
CA THR A 73 1.38 8.51 -11.82
C THR A 73 0.30 7.68 -12.52
N ARG A 74 0.22 7.73 -13.85
CA ARG A 74 -0.74 6.92 -14.64
C ARG A 74 -0.46 5.42 -14.54
N GLU A 75 0.80 5.02 -14.45
CA GLU A 75 1.18 3.62 -14.32
C GLU A 75 0.92 3.09 -12.92
N ILE A 76 1.07 3.93 -11.88
CA ILE A 76 0.67 3.59 -10.50
C ILE A 76 -0.84 3.32 -10.43
N ILE A 77 -1.65 4.16 -11.08
CA ILE A 77 -3.10 3.96 -11.18
C ILE A 77 -3.39 2.64 -11.89
N ARG A 78 -2.79 2.43 -13.06
CA ARG A 78 -2.96 1.20 -13.85
C ARG A 78 -2.54 -0.06 -13.09
N TYR A 79 -1.41 0.00 -12.38
CA TYR A 79 -0.93 -1.11 -11.54
C TYR A 79 -1.95 -1.48 -10.47
N SER A 80 -2.52 -0.46 -9.83
CA SER A 80 -3.49 -0.63 -8.76
C SER A 80 -4.83 -1.17 -9.26
N ASP A 81 -5.27 -0.72 -10.44
CA ASP A 81 -6.48 -1.24 -11.09
C ASP A 81 -6.29 -2.71 -11.51
N ILE A 82 -5.15 -3.06 -12.11
CA ILE A 82 -4.86 -4.42 -12.58
C ILE A 82 -4.71 -5.42 -11.42
N HIS A 83 -4.02 -5.03 -10.35
CA HIS A 83 -3.64 -5.98 -9.30
C HIS A 83 -4.56 -5.96 -8.08
N PHE A 84 -5.23 -4.84 -7.82
CA PHE A 84 -6.00 -4.65 -6.59
C PHE A 84 -7.45 -4.23 -6.83
N CYS A 85 -7.89 -4.12 -8.09
CA CYS A 85 -9.25 -3.74 -8.48
C CYS A 85 -9.75 -2.49 -7.71
N THR A 86 -8.85 -1.55 -7.43
CA THR A 86 -9.13 -0.34 -6.63
C THR A 86 -8.77 0.91 -7.41
N PHE A 87 -9.77 1.74 -7.69
CA PHE A 87 -9.57 3.07 -8.28
C PHE A 87 -9.10 4.11 -7.25
N ILE A 88 -7.94 4.71 -7.50
CA ILE A 88 -7.24 5.62 -6.58
C ILE A 88 -7.77 7.08 -6.64
N TYR A 89 -8.32 7.51 -7.79
CA TYR A 89 -8.67 8.91 -8.08
C TYR A 89 -10.12 9.07 -8.56
N ARG A 90 -11.10 8.98 -7.65
CA ARG A 90 -12.48 9.42 -7.92
C ARG A 90 -12.98 10.48 -6.94
#